data_AF-A0A0V8HST4-F1
#
_entry.id   AF-A0A0V8HST4-F1
#
_cell.length_a   1.000
_cell.length_b   1.000
_cell.length_c   1.000
_cell.angle_alpha   90.00
_cell.angle_beta   90.00
_cell.angle_gamma   90.00
#
_symmetry.space_group_name_H-M   'P 1'
#
loop_
_entity.id
_entity.type
_entity.pdbx_description
1 polymer ?
#
loop_
_entity_poly.entity_id
_entity_poly.type
_entity_poly.pdbx_seq_one_letter_code
_entity_poly.pdbx_strand_id
1 'polypeptide(L)'
;MRVRSLMTLSLAAILVTGCSATQSPESPAEPTSSATTPAVSSATATTADVEQAENSIAPSPTEASSTPITGQAWADSKIQMWKDNSGIKSTRGFVYPVNLMTSWESPKEGVLNIYLDNSMVFNQDGMLQSYQTHEDELRIMGIVMFESIGEKSPELESVTFATEDGKKSGTYSRARTGADPNDRKAWANEKYVQWLSGMNDVYESMCHAEITTLDVYRSCLPDDPHAYVDKVTSPAFGELVVTIKDGPWMDGTYDTPASGFVASNMIIKINDKAAVGEQVEKLTVIARDGEDTTTSPREEWMQ
;
A
#
# COMPACT_ATOMS: atom_id res chain seq x y z
N MET A 1 59.70 0.02 -10.99
CA MET A 1 59.94 -1.36 -11.46
C MET A 1 58.59 -2.08 -11.47
N ARG A 2 58.23 -2.88 -12.50
CA ARG A 2 56.92 -3.57 -12.53
C ARG A 2 57.03 -4.95 -11.87
N VAL A 3 56.06 -5.28 -11.01
CA VAL A 3 55.72 -6.67 -10.68
C VAL A 3 54.21 -6.81 -10.85
N ARG A 4 53.78 -7.77 -11.68
CA ARG A 4 52.38 -8.16 -11.83
C ARG A 4 52.23 -9.54 -11.19
N SER A 5 51.37 -9.68 -10.20
CA SER A 5 50.92 -11.00 -9.73
C SER A 5 49.62 -11.33 -10.45
N LEU A 6 49.64 -12.42 -11.23
CA LEU A 6 48.44 -13.01 -11.82
C LEU A 6 47.79 -13.91 -10.76
N MET A 7 46.49 -13.74 -10.49
CA MET A 7 45.69 -14.80 -9.89
C MET A 7 44.88 -15.51 -10.99
N THR A 8 44.87 -16.83 -10.92
CA THR A 8 44.32 -17.73 -11.93
C THR A 8 42.84 -18.01 -11.69
N LEU A 9 42.01 -17.96 -12.73
CA LEU A 9 40.67 -18.52 -12.68
C LEU A 9 40.72 -20.03 -12.45
N SER A 10 39.83 -20.54 -11.60
CA SER A 10 39.48 -21.97 -11.50
C SER A 10 38.12 -22.12 -10.80
N LEU A 11 37.03 -21.94 -11.55
CA LEU A 11 35.72 -22.44 -11.13
C LEU A 11 35.53 -23.85 -11.69
N ALA A 12 35.27 -24.82 -10.81
CA ALA A 12 34.86 -26.15 -11.21
C ALA A 12 33.37 -26.13 -11.59
N ALA A 13 33.03 -26.62 -12.78
CA ALA A 13 31.64 -26.80 -13.18
C ALA A 13 31.05 -28.04 -12.51
N ILE A 14 30.00 -27.87 -11.70
CA ILE A 14 29.19 -28.98 -11.18
C ILE A 14 28.01 -29.19 -12.13
N LEU A 15 27.96 -30.35 -12.77
CA LEU A 15 26.81 -30.82 -13.51
C LEU A 15 25.79 -31.47 -12.56
N VAL A 16 24.53 -31.09 -12.67
CA VAL A 16 23.40 -31.88 -12.16
C VAL A 16 22.39 -32.07 -13.30
N THR A 17 22.01 -33.33 -13.52
CA THR A 17 21.13 -33.76 -14.61
C THR A 17 19.66 -33.79 -14.18
N GLY A 18 18.74 -33.41 -15.08
CA GLY A 18 17.30 -33.51 -14.84
C GLY A 18 16.51 -33.63 -16.15
N CYS A 19 16.41 -34.84 -16.70
CA CYS A 19 15.60 -35.11 -17.90
C CYS A 19 14.16 -35.47 -17.54
N SER A 20 13.18 -34.96 -18.29
CA SER A 20 11.88 -35.62 -18.48
C SER A 20 11.19 -35.24 -19.80
N ALA A 21 10.70 -36.28 -20.46
CA ALA A 21 9.85 -36.33 -21.66
C ALA A 21 8.39 -36.62 -21.22
N THR A 22 7.30 -36.59 -21.99
CA THR A 22 6.93 -36.01 -23.32
C THR A 22 5.42 -36.28 -23.54
N GLN A 23 4.71 -35.39 -24.27
CA GLN A 23 3.36 -35.56 -24.89
C GLN A 23 2.09 -35.73 -24.04
N SER A 24 0.97 -35.29 -24.63
CA SER A 24 -0.44 -35.41 -24.19
C SER A 24 -1.14 -36.63 -24.85
N PRO A 25 -2.41 -36.94 -24.50
CA PRO A 25 -3.49 -36.61 -25.47
C PRO A 25 -4.89 -36.26 -24.89
N GLU A 26 -5.49 -35.20 -25.46
CA GLU A 26 -6.84 -35.07 -26.07
C GLU A 26 -8.11 -35.82 -25.54
N SER A 27 -9.06 -35.04 -24.95
CA SER A 27 -10.55 -35.05 -25.18
C SER A 27 -11.42 -36.30 -24.81
N PRO A 28 -12.79 -36.33 -24.90
CA PRO A 28 -13.75 -35.28 -25.33
C PRO A 28 -15.11 -35.13 -24.57
N ALA A 29 -15.87 -34.08 -24.99
CA ALA A 29 -17.33 -33.97 -25.16
C ALA A 29 -18.35 -33.71 -24.00
N GLU A 30 -19.32 -32.84 -24.32
CA GLU A 30 -20.63 -32.65 -23.64
C GLU A 30 -21.68 -33.70 -24.10
N PRO A 31 -22.92 -33.65 -23.57
CA PRO A 31 -24.05 -33.45 -24.50
C PRO A 31 -25.11 -32.41 -24.07
N THR A 32 -25.99 -32.08 -25.02
CA THR A 32 -26.82 -30.85 -25.11
C THR A 32 -28.31 -31.04 -24.74
N SER A 33 -29.06 -29.92 -24.77
CA SER A 33 -30.49 -29.80 -25.13
C SER A 33 -31.54 -29.94 -23.99
N SER A 34 -32.72 -29.31 -24.01
CA SER A 34 -33.42 -28.51 -25.05
C SER A 34 -34.20 -27.31 -24.47
N ALA A 35 -34.49 -26.29 -25.29
CA ALA A 35 -35.42 -25.20 -24.97
C ALA A 35 -36.88 -25.51 -25.40
N THR A 36 -37.86 -24.70 -24.97
CA THR A 36 -39.07 -24.30 -25.75
C THR A 36 -39.81 -23.13 -25.07
N THR A 37 -40.04 -22.05 -25.82
CA THR A 37 -41.09 -21.01 -25.59
C THR A 37 -42.10 -21.08 -26.76
N PRO A 38 -43.39 -20.70 -26.61
CA PRO A 38 -43.84 -19.29 -26.72
C PRO A 38 -45.09 -19.00 -25.82
N ALA A 39 -45.91 -17.93 -25.89
CA ALA A 39 -46.06 -16.72 -26.74
C ALA A 39 -46.76 -15.61 -25.87
N VAL A 40 -46.59 -14.28 -26.06
CA VAL A 40 -47.28 -13.37 -27.04
C VAL A 40 -48.83 -13.50 -26.98
N SER A 41 -49.68 -12.48 -26.76
CA SER A 41 -49.59 -11.01 -26.53
C SER A 41 -50.80 -10.58 -25.64
N SER A 42 -51.30 -9.35 -25.43
CA SER A 42 -51.07 -7.99 -25.99
C SER A 42 -51.63 -6.90 -25.05
N ALA A 43 -51.61 -5.61 -25.47
CA ALA A 43 -52.18 -4.46 -24.74
C ALA A 43 -53.32 -3.73 -25.49
N THR A 44 -54.17 -3.01 -24.75
CA THR A 44 -55.18 -2.05 -25.26
C THR A 44 -55.33 -0.89 -24.26
N ALA A 45 -55.50 0.35 -24.73
CA ALA A 45 -55.78 1.52 -23.88
C ALA A 45 -56.56 2.61 -24.63
N THR A 46 -57.55 3.23 -23.96
CA THR A 46 -58.27 4.43 -24.46
C THR A 46 -58.95 5.21 -23.33
N THR A 47 -58.67 6.53 -23.25
CA THR A 47 -59.54 7.70 -22.92
C THR A 47 -60.83 7.50 -22.10
N ALA A 48 -61.22 8.36 -21.15
CA ALA A 48 -61.14 9.84 -21.17
C ALA A 48 -61.31 10.49 -19.76
N ASP A 49 -61.24 11.83 -19.73
CA ASP A 49 -61.45 12.77 -18.62
C ASP A 49 -62.94 12.84 -18.13
N VAL A 50 -63.41 13.62 -17.13
CA VAL A 50 -62.96 14.91 -16.54
C VAL A 50 -63.42 15.10 -15.07
N GLU A 51 -62.93 16.18 -14.45
CA GLU A 51 -63.48 16.97 -13.30
C GLU A 51 -63.63 16.38 -11.87
N GLN A 52 -62.66 16.78 -11.04
CA GLN A 52 -62.82 17.60 -9.81
C GLN A 52 -63.31 16.97 -8.46
N ALA A 53 -62.71 17.53 -7.39
CA ALA A 53 -63.16 17.62 -5.98
C ALA A 53 -62.75 16.53 -4.94
N GLU A 54 -61.73 16.92 -4.16
CA GLU A 54 -61.65 16.80 -2.68
C GLU A 54 -61.37 15.47 -1.93
N ASN A 55 -60.52 15.63 -0.90
CA ASN A 55 -60.43 14.87 0.36
C ASN A 55 -60.18 13.34 0.31
N SER A 56 -58.90 12.93 0.40
CA SER A 56 -58.30 12.47 1.67
C SER A 56 -56.96 11.76 1.43
N ILE A 57 -55.84 12.36 1.86
CA ILE A 57 -54.52 11.70 1.81
C ILE A 57 -54.31 10.91 3.10
N ALA A 58 -54.71 9.63 3.08
CA ALA A 58 -54.16 8.64 3.99
C ALA A 58 -52.78 8.21 3.48
N PRO A 59 -51.70 8.29 4.27
CA PRO A 59 -50.40 7.76 3.86
C PRO A 59 -50.44 6.23 3.86
N SER A 60 -50.41 5.62 2.68
CA SER A 60 -49.98 4.22 2.53
C SER A 60 -48.58 4.03 3.12
N PRO A 61 -48.23 2.82 3.60
CA PRO A 61 -46.96 2.59 4.26
C PRO A 61 -45.78 2.81 3.31
N THR A 62 -45.05 3.91 3.51
CA THR A 62 -43.79 4.16 2.80
C THR A 62 -42.80 3.03 3.11
N GLU A 63 -42.09 2.62 2.07
CA GLU A 63 -41.15 1.51 2.06
C GLU A 63 -40.07 1.63 3.14
N ALA A 64 -39.46 0.48 3.48
CA ALA A 64 -38.39 0.43 4.46
C ALA A 64 -37.26 1.41 4.09
N SER A 65 -37.04 2.41 4.95
CA SER A 65 -35.88 3.31 4.81
C SER A 65 -34.62 2.49 4.70
N SER A 66 -33.92 2.62 3.58
CA SER A 66 -32.58 2.06 3.42
C SER A 66 -31.67 2.69 4.47
N THR A 67 -31.31 1.90 5.48
CA THR A 67 -30.25 2.27 6.43
C THR A 67 -29.03 2.69 5.63
N PRO A 68 -28.40 3.85 5.91
CA PRO A 68 -27.16 4.20 5.25
C PRO A 68 -26.16 3.06 5.48
N ILE A 69 -25.39 2.71 4.45
CA ILE A 69 -24.29 1.76 4.58
C ILE A 69 -23.34 2.36 5.61
N THR A 70 -23.32 1.77 6.81
CA THR A 70 -22.45 2.22 7.89
C THR A 70 -21.02 1.83 7.58
N GLY A 71 -20.05 2.50 8.22
CA GLY A 71 -18.64 2.12 8.08
C GLY A 71 -18.40 0.63 8.33
N GLN A 72 -19.17 0.00 9.22
CA GLN A 72 -19.12 -1.44 9.45
C GLN A 72 -19.31 -2.28 8.18
N ALA A 73 -20.31 -1.98 7.34
CA ALA A 73 -20.54 -2.75 6.12
C ALA A 73 -19.42 -2.57 5.08
N TRP A 74 -18.78 -1.39 5.06
CA TRP A 74 -17.54 -1.17 4.31
C TRP A 74 -16.38 -1.99 4.92
N ALA A 75 -16.21 -1.99 6.24
CA ALA A 75 -15.17 -2.75 6.95
C ALA A 75 -15.29 -4.26 6.72
N ASP A 76 -16.50 -4.80 6.86
CA ASP A 76 -16.84 -6.20 6.57
C ASP A 76 -16.41 -6.57 5.15
N SER A 77 -16.63 -5.69 4.16
CA SER A 77 -16.21 -5.90 2.77
C SER A 77 -14.68 -5.95 2.61
N LYS A 78 -13.92 -5.15 3.37
CA LYS A 78 -12.44 -5.13 3.30
C LYS A 78 -11.82 -6.34 3.99
N ILE A 79 -12.36 -6.74 5.13
CA ILE A 79 -11.98 -7.97 5.81
C ILE A 79 -12.32 -9.20 4.96
N GLN A 80 -13.47 -9.21 4.28
CA GLN A 80 -13.81 -10.27 3.34
C GLN A 80 -12.87 -10.29 2.12
N MET A 81 -12.56 -9.13 1.52
CA MET A 81 -11.59 -9.02 0.42
C MET A 81 -10.20 -9.54 0.80
N TRP A 82 -9.74 -9.32 2.04
CA TRP A 82 -8.46 -9.85 2.53
C TRP A 82 -8.51 -11.37 2.78
N LYS A 83 -9.64 -11.90 3.27
CA LYS A 83 -9.89 -13.34 3.44
C LYS A 83 -9.94 -14.11 2.12
N ASP A 84 -10.54 -13.51 1.10
CA ASP A 84 -10.69 -14.11 -0.23
C ASP A 84 -9.39 -14.06 -1.07
N ASN A 85 -8.46 -13.14 -0.75
CA ASN A 85 -7.18 -13.06 -1.45
C ASN A 85 -6.29 -14.28 -1.17
N SER A 86 -5.31 -14.52 -2.05
CA SER A 86 -4.40 -15.67 -1.98
C SER A 86 -2.92 -15.25 -1.99
N GLY A 87 -2.03 -16.19 -1.68
CA GLY A 87 -0.59 -15.94 -1.52
C GLY A 87 -0.19 -15.54 -0.11
N ILE A 88 1.11 -15.26 0.07
CA ILE A 88 1.74 -15.04 1.39
C ILE A 88 1.27 -13.75 2.09
N LYS A 89 0.74 -12.77 1.35
CA LYS A 89 0.27 -11.48 1.89
C LYS A 89 -1.23 -11.50 2.28
N SER A 90 -1.97 -12.55 1.96
CA SER A 90 -3.34 -12.71 2.44
C SER A 90 -3.39 -13.37 3.82
N THR A 91 -4.58 -13.46 4.42
CA THR A 91 -4.84 -14.16 5.68
C THR A 91 -4.31 -15.60 5.74
N ARG A 92 -4.05 -16.23 4.58
CA ARG A 92 -3.50 -17.59 4.45
C ARG A 92 -2.00 -17.67 4.70
N GLY A 93 -1.25 -16.58 4.49
CA GLY A 93 0.14 -16.46 4.94
C GLY A 93 0.25 -15.93 6.37
N PHE A 94 -0.73 -15.14 6.80
CA PHE A 94 -0.70 -14.40 8.07
C PHE A 94 -1.57 -15.03 9.17
N VAL A 95 -1.52 -16.36 9.29
CA VAL A 95 -2.52 -17.16 10.04
C VAL A 95 -2.55 -16.87 11.54
N TYR A 96 -1.40 -16.67 12.19
CA TYR A 96 -1.35 -16.53 13.66
C TYR A 96 -2.02 -15.24 14.16
N PRO A 97 -1.74 -14.03 13.61
CA PRO A 97 -2.48 -12.84 14.03
C PRO A 97 -3.94 -12.84 13.56
N VAL A 98 -4.24 -13.39 12.37
CA VAL A 98 -5.62 -13.39 11.84
C VAL A 98 -6.54 -14.33 12.63
N ASN A 99 -6.04 -15.42 13.23
CA ASN A 99 -6.87 -16.28 14.07
C ASN A 99 -7.15 -15.68 15.47
N LEU A 100 -6.45 -14.61 15.85
CA LEU A 100 -6.71 -13.82 17.07
C LEU A 100 -7.59 -12.59 16.82
N MET A 101 -8.00 -12.32 15.58
CA MET A 101 -8.88 -11.18 15.25
C MET A 101 -10.30 -11.42 15.79
N THR A 102 -10.65 -10.74 16.89
CA THR A 102 -11.95 -10.91 17.57
C THR A 102 -13.04 -10.05 16.97
N SER A 103 -12.69 -8.85 16.51
CA SER A 103 -13.63 -7.89 15.92
C SER A 103 -12.90 -6.87 15.03
N TRP A 104 -13.69 -6.13 14.24
CA TRP A 104 -13.22 -5.02 13.42
C TRP A 104 -14.35 -4.01 13.24
N GLU A 105 -14.01 -2.73 13.06
CA GLU A 105 -14.96 -1.65 12.85
C GLU A 105 -14.41 -0.63 11.84
N SER A 106 -15.26 0.32 11.46
CA SER A 106 -14.83 1.51 10.73
C SER A 106 -15.65 2.73 11.18
N PRO A 107 -15.01 3.80 11.70
CA PRO A 107 -15.70 5.02 12.09
C PRO A 107 -16.12 5.86 10.88
N LYS A 108 -15.49 5.65 9.73
CA LYS A 108 -15.80 6.22 8.41
C LYS A 108 -15.09 5.41 7.32
N GLU A 109 -15.65 5.39 6.11
CA GLU A 109 -15.00 4.78 4.94
C GLU A 109 -13.55 5.28 4.80
N GLY A 110 -12.67 4.34 4.43
CA GLY A 110 -11.23 4.54 4.34
C GLY A 110 -10.46 4.30 5.65
N VAL A 111 -11.11 4.29 6.82
CA VAL A 111 -10.47 3.98 8.11
C VAL A 111 -10.97 2.62 8.61
N LEU A 112 -10.05 1.67 8.79
CA LEU A 112 -10.34 0.34 9.32
C LEU A 112 -9.61 0.11 10.65
N ASN A 113 -10.35 -0.25 11.71
CA ASN A 113 -9.80 -0.69 12.99
C ASN A 113 -10.00 -2.21 13.12
N ILE A 114 -8.97 -2.93 13.56
CA ILE A 114 -8.97 -4.38 13.75
C ILE A 114 -8.48 -4.69 15.17
N TYR A 115 -9.27 -5.47 15.91
CA TYR A 115 -8.98 -5.83 17.30
C TYR A 115 -8.52 -7.29 17.41
N LEU A 116 -7.42 -7.48 18.14
CA LEU A 116 -6.79 -8.76 18.40
C LEU A 116 -6.95 -9.15 19.87
N ASP A 117 -7.21 -10.43 20.13
CA ASP A 117 -7.30 -11.02 21.46
C ASP A 117 -6.03 -10.73 22.28
N ASN A 118 -6.20 -10.40 23.57
CA ASN A 118 -5.11 -10.02 24.46
C ASN A 118 -4.10 -11.16 24.75
N SER A 119 -4.33 -12.37 24.25
CA SER A 119 -3.38 -13.50 24.25
C SER A 119 -2.35 -13.46 23.10
N MET A 120 -2.35 -12.42 22.26
CA MET A 120 -1.31 -12.21 21.25
C MET A 120 0.10 -12.23 21.85
N VAL A 121 0.94 -13.12 21.33
CA VAL A 121 2.37 -13.21 21.65
C VAL A 121 3.14 -12.48 20.55
N PHE A 122 3.69 -11.32 20.91
CA PHE A 122 4.53 -10.50 20.04
C PHE A 122 5.89 -11.16 19.77
N ASN A 123 6.46 -10.91 18.59
CA ASN A 123 7.70 -11.49 18.07
C ASN A 123 7.75 -13.04 18.13
N GLN A 124 6.62 -13.71 17.88
CA GLN A 124 6.50 -15.17 18.04
C GLN A 124 7.47 -15.97 17.15
N ASP A 125 7.76 -15.47 15.95
CA ASP A 125 8.69 -16.07 14.99
C ASP A 125 10.16 -15.67 15.20
N GLY A 126 10.42 -14.68 16.07
CA GLY A 126 11.75 -14.12 16.33
C GLY A 126 12.29 -13.24 15.20
N MET A 127 11.47 -12.81 14.25
CA MET A 127 11.91 -12.05 13.07
C MET A 127 12.13 -10.55 13.34
N LEU A 128 11.57 -9.99 14.41
CA LEU A 128 11.76 -8.58 14.76
C LEU A 128 13.15 -8.33 15.37
N GLN A 129 13.78 -7.25 14.93
CA GLN A 129 15.06 -6.77 15.46
C GLN A 129 14.91 -6.30 16.93
N SER A 130 16.02 -6.28 17.67
CA SER A 130 16.03 -5.95 19.10
C SER A 130 15.60 -4.51 19.45
N TYR A 131 15.51 -3.62 18.47
CA TYR A 131 14.98 -2.25 18.61
C TYR A 131 13.51 -2.11 18.19
N GLN A 132 12.92 -3.13 17.56
CA GLN A 132 11.51 -3.11 17.14
C GLN A 132 10.58 -3.44 18.31
N THR A 133 9.36 -2.92 18.20
CA THR A 133 8.34 -2.89 19.24
C THR A 133 7.12 -3.70 18.83
N HIS A 134 6.20 -3.88 19.78
CA HIS A 134 4.89 -4.50 19.54
C HIS A 134 4.06 -3.65 18.56
N GLU A 135 4.22 -2.33 18.64
CA GLU A 135 3.62 -1.31 17.79
C GLU A 135 4.11 -1.43 16.33
N ASP A 136 5.39 -1.74 16.11
CA ASP A 136 5.93 -2.05 14.77
C ASP A 136 5.32 -3.32 14.18
N GLU A 137 5.17 -4.38 14.99
CA GLU A 137 4.56 -5.65 14.54
C GLU A 137 3.12 -5.42 14.05
N LEU A 138 2.34 -4.65 14.82
CA LEU A 138 0.98 -4.25 14.46
C LEU A 138 0.95 -3.34 13.21
N ARG A 139 1.93 -2.43 13.07
CA ARG A 139 2.08 -1.60 11.85
C ARG A 139 2.37 -2.46 10.62
N ILE A 140 3.20 -3.50 10.75
CA ILE A 140 3.49 -4.48 9.68
C ILE A 140 2.24 -5.24 9.25
N MET A 141 1.32 -5.58 10.15
CA MET A 141 0.03 -6.18 9.76
C MET A 141 -0.80 -5.23 8.88
N GLY A 142 -0.79 -3.94 9.22
CA GLY A 142 -1.40 -2.89 8.39
C GLY A 142 -0.76 -2.80 7.00
N ILE A 143 0.56 -2.84 6.92
CA ILE A 143 1.31 -2.88 5.65
C ILE A 143 0.89 -4.10 4.82
N VAL A 144 0.94 -5.30 5.38
CA VAL A 144 0.59 -6.56 4.68
C VAL A 144 -0.85 -6.52 4.14
N MET A 145 -1.80 -5.96 4.90
CA MET A 145 -3.17 -5.77 4.41
C MET A 145 -3.24 -4.78 3.24
N PHE A 146 -2.49 -3.67 3.29
CA PHE A 146 -2.38 -2.72 2.18
C PHE A 146 -1.76 -3.36 0.92
N GLU A 147 -0.69 -4.13 1.06
CA GLU A 147 -0.09 -4.88 -0.06
C GLU A 147 -1.05 -5.95 -0.62
N SER A 148 -1.96 -6.47 0.20
CA SER A 148 -2.93 -7.50 -0.22
C SER A 148 -4.18 -6.93 -0.92
N ILE A 149 -4.71 -5.78 -0.48
CA ILE A 149 -5.99 -5.26 -0.98
C ILE A 149 -5.97 -3.78 -1.41
N GLY A 150 -4.91 -3.03 -1.13
CA GLY A 150 -4.82 -1.58 -1.33
C GLY A 150 -4.80 -1.13 -2.80
N GLU A 151 -4.44 -2.02 -3.74
CA GLU A 151 -4.62 -1.78 -5.18
C GLU A 151 -6.12 -1.84 -5.56
N LYS A 152 -6.84 -2.81 -5.00
CA LYS A 152 -8.28 -3.05 -5.23
C LYS A 152 -9.19 -2.18 -4.33
N SER A 153 -8.58 -1.44 -3.40
CA SER A 153 -9.23 -0.52 -2.46
C SER A 153 -8.46 0.81 -2.42
N PRO A 154 -8.53 1.63 -3.49
CA PRO A 154 -7.84 2.92 -3.55
C PRO A 154 -8.39 3.95 -2.55
N GLU A 155 -9.55 3.68 -1.95
CA GLU A 155 -10.18 4.47 -0.90
C GLU A 155 -9.81 4.01 0.53
N LEU A 156 -9.08 2.89 0.69
CA LEU A 156 -8.50 2.50 1.98
C LEU A 156 -7.36 3.48 2.33
N GLU A 157 -7.53 4.28 3.38
CA GLU A 157 -6.58 5.32 3.81
C GLU A 157 -5.71 4.88 4.98
N SER A 158 -6.27 4.14 5.94
CA SER A 158 -5.55 3.60 7.09
C SER A 158 -6.10 2.28 7.60
N VAL A 159 -5.21 1.46 8.15
CA VAL A 159 -5.51 0.24 8.89
C VAL A 159 -4.78 0.30 10.22
N THR A 160 -5.53 0.16 11.31
CA THR A 160 -5.00 0.06 12.69
C THR A 160 -5.27 -1.34 13.21
N PHE A 161 -4.22 -2.05 13.63
CA PHE A 161 -4.33 -3.24 14.47
C PHE A 161 -4.08 -2.86 15.92
N ALA A 162 -4.91 -3.34 16.85
CA ALA A 162 -4.76 -3.09 18.28
C ALA A 162 -5.17 -4.31 19.13
N THR A 163 -4.66 -4.42 20.34
CA THR A 163 -5.21 -5.33 21.36
C THR A 163 -6.57 -4.83 21.84
N GLU A 164 -7.50 -5.73 22.19
CA GLU A 164 -8.82 -5.34 22.73
C GLU A 164 -8.73 -4.45 23.97
N ASP A 165 -7.69 -4.60 24.79
CA ASP A 165 -7.43 -3.76 25.97
C ASP A 165 -6.87 -2.36 25.66
N GLY A 166 -6.62 -2.06 24.37
CA GLY A 166 -6.10 -0.79 23.86
C GLY A 166 -4.67 -0.46 24.28
N LYS A 167 -3.93 -1.37 24.94
CA LYS A 167 -2.57 -1.09 25.43
C LYS A 167 -1.50 -1.15 24.33
N LYS A 168 -1.79 -1.81 23.21
CA LYS A 168 -0.89 -1.91 22.05
C LYS A 168 -1.68 -1.65 20.77
N SER A 169 -1.12 -0.80 19.91
CA SER A 169 -1.70 -0.45 18.62
C SER A 169 -0.60 -0.09 17.61
N GLY A 170 -0.83 -0.42 16.34
CA GLY A 170 0.01 0.01 15.22
C GLY A 170 -0.87 0.37 14.03
N THR A 171 -0.66 1.56 13.46
CA THR A 171 -1.43 2.10 12.34
C THR A 171 -0.53 2.30 11.14
N TYR A 172 -0.86 1.66 10.02
CA TYR A 172 -0.30 2.02 8.72
C TYR A 172 -1.31 2.88 7.94
N SER A 173 -0.82 3.84 7.16
CA SER A 173 -1.66 4.71 6.34
C SER A 173 -0.99 5.15 5.04
N ARG A 174 -1.81 5.61 4.09
CA ARG A 174 -1.36 6.30 2.88
C ARG A 174 -0.72 7.66 3.13
N ALA A 175 -0.83 8.24 4.34
CA ALA A 175 -0.37 9.59 4.66
C ALA A 175 -0.81 10.66 3.63
N ARG A 176 -2.02 10.53 3.05
CA ARG A 176 -2.61 11.53 2.15
C ARG A 176 -2.81 12.86 2.88
N THR A 177 -2.51 13.95 2.19
CA THR A 177 -2.76 15.32 2.63
C THR A 177 -4.09 15.88 2.12
N GLY A 178 -4.71 15.19 1.14
CA GLY A 178 -5.88 15.69 0.42
C GLY A 178 -5.50 16.67 -0.69
N ALA A 179 -4.32 16.53 -1.27
CA ALA A 179 -3.89 17.34 -2.40
C ALA A 179 -4.78 17.08 -3.62
N ASP A 180 -5.11 18.13 -4.39
CA ASP A 180 -5.61 17.95 -5.76
C ASP A 180 -4.49 17.30 -6.59
N PRO A 181 -4.69 16.10 -7.17
CA PRO A 181 -3.68 15.44 -7.99
C PRO A 181 -3.27 16.24 -9.22
N ASN A 182 -3.99 17.32 -9.58
CA ASN A 182 -3.66 18.24 -10.67
C ASN A 182 -2.67 19.34 -10.25
N ASP A 183 -2.72 19.84 -9.01
CA ASP A 183 -1.78 20.85 -8.50
C ASP A 183 -0.41 20.20 -8.25
N ARG A 184 0.57 20.53 -9.13
CA ARG A 184 1.96 20.05 -9.03
C ARG A 184 2.59 20.31 -7.66
N LYS A 185 2.27 21.42 -7.00
CA LYS A 185 2.86 21.81 -5.71
C LYS A 185 2.21 21.04 -4.57
N ALA A 186 0.88 20.95 -4.55
CA ALA A 186 0.18 20.16 -3.53
C ALA A 186 0.55 18.68 -3.64
N TRP A 187 0.54 18.10 -4.86
CA TRP A 187 0.93 16.72 -5.12
C TRP A 187 2.39 16.44 -4.73
N ALA A 188 3.34 17.31 -5.08
CA ALA A 188 4.75 17.16 -4.68
C ALA A 188 4.94 17.23 -3.15
N ASN A 189 4.20 18.11 -2.45
CA ASN A 189 4.17 18.17 -1.00
C ASN A 189 3.58 16.89 -0.38
N GLU A 190 2.50 16.37 -0.95
CA GLU A 190 1.93 15.10 -0.52
C GLU A 190 2.94 13.96 -0.68
N LYS A 191 3.68 13.89 -1.80
CA LYS A 191 4.68 12.83 -1.98
C LYS A 191 5.85 12.95 -1.01
N TYR A 192 6.26 14.17 -0.64
CA TYR A 192 7.19 14.38 0.46
C TYR A 192 6.64 13.89 1.82
N VAL A 193 5.36 14.12 2.12
CA VAL A 193 4.70 13.62 3.35
C VAL A 193 4.57 12.08 3.33
N GLN A 194 4.21 11.48 2.20
CA GLN A 194 4.15 10.03 2.02
C GLN A 194 5.52 9.39 2.26
N TRP A 195 6.56 9.93 1.63
CA TRP A 195 7.94 9.52 1.88
C TRP A 195 8.33 9.63 3.36
N LEU A 196 8.15 10.79 3.99
CA LEU A 196 8.57 11.01 5.37
C LEU A 196 7.83 10.09 6.36
N SER A 197 6.53 9.84 6.14
CA SER A 197 5.79 8.79 6.86
C SER A 197 6.40 7.40 6.63
N GLY A 198 6.83 7.09 5.40
CA GLY A 198 7.52 5.83 5.08
C GLY A 198 8.90 5.69 5.72
N MET A 199 9.57 6.80 6.05
CA MET A 199 10.79 6.81 6.85
C MET A 199 10.47 6.60 8.34
N ASN A 200 9.42 7.23 8.87
CA ASN A 200 8.93 6.96 10.22
C ASN A 200 8.60 5.48 10.41
N ASP A 201 7.80 4.89 9.52
CA ASP A 201 7.35 3.49 9.60
C ASP A 201 8.50 2.46 9.68
N VAL A 202 9.72 2.84 9.27
CA VAL A 202 10.95 2.03 9.33
C VAL A 202 11.84 2.39 10.52
N TYR A 203 11.99 3.67 10.85
CA TYR A 203 13.03 4.17 11.75
C TYR A 203 12.53 4.69 13.10
N GLU A 204 11.23 4.92 13.31
CA GLU A 204 10.63 5.46 14.55
C GLU A 204 11.21 4.79 15.82
N SER A 205 11.11 3.47 15.89
CA SER A 205 11.56 2.67 17.05
C SER A 205 13.07 2.56 17.18
N MET A 206 13.82 2.67 16.07
CA MET A 206 15.29 2.71 16.09
C MET A 206 15.81 4.07 16.59
N CYS A 207 15.11 5.14 16.22
CA CYS A 207 15.39 6.51 16.64
C CYS A 207 14.80 6.87 18.01
N HIS A 208 13.91 6.03 18.53
CA HIS A 208 13.10 6.26 19.73
C HIS A 208 12.30 7.59 19.68
N ALA A 209 11.89 8.00 18.48
CA ALA A 209 11.23 9.29 18.22
C ALA A 209 10.37 9.26 16.93
N GLU A 210 9.20 9.91 16.97
CA GLU A 210 8.31 10.06 15.81
C GLU A 210 8.92 11.02 14.77
N ILE A 211 9.22 10.52 13.57
CA ILE A 211 9.94 11.23 12.51
C ILE A 211 8.98 12.09 11.70
N THR A 212 8.44 13.13 12.35
CA THR A 212 7.52 14.12 11.76
C THR A 212 8.25 15.23 10.97
N THR A 213 9.57 15.36 11.13
CA THR A 213 10.39 16.36 10.45
C THR A 213 11.80 15.83 10.13
N LEU A 214 12.45 16.46 9.15
CA LEU A 214 13.86 16.18 8.82
C LEU A 214 14.81 16.51 9.96
N ASP A 215 14.48 17.45 10.85
CA ASP A 215 15.33 17.79 11.99
C ASP A 215 15.33 16.68 13.05
N VAL A 216 14.19 16.01 13.25
CA VAL A 216 14.11 14.77 14.07
C VAL A 216 14.90 13.66 13.40
N TYR A 217 14.70 13.41 12.09
CA TYR A 217 15.45 12.39 11.34
C TYR A 217 16.96 12.61 11.48
N ARG A 218 17.45 13.82 11.19
CA ARG A 218 18.87 14.19 11.26
C ARG A 218 19.46 14.09 12.66
N SER A 219 18.65 14.22 13.70
CA SER A 219 19.11 14.03 15.09
C SER A 219 19.41 12.56 15.44
N CYS A 220 18.80 11.62 14.70
CA CYS A 220 19.00 10.18 14.82
C CYS A 220 20.04 9.65 13.84
N LEU A 221 19.91 10.00 12.56
CA LEU A 221 20.80 9.62 11.46
C LEU A 221 21.39 10.89 10.80
N PRO A 222 22.42 11.52 11.40
CA PRO A 222 23.05 12.73 10.85
C PRO A 222 23.86 12.47 9.58
N ASP A 223 24.27 11.22 9.35
CA ASP A 223 25.09 10.84 8.20
C ASP A 223 24.25 10.23 7.07
N ASP A 224 22.90 10.28 7.13
CA ASP A 224 22.01 9.78 6.07
C ASP A 224 21.59 10.93 5.12
N PRO A 225 21.89 10.88 3.81
CA PRO A 225 21.54 11.95 2.87
C PRO A 225 20.04 12.23 2.77
N HIS A 226 19.17 11.26 3.12
CA HIS A 226 17.73 11.46 3.25
C HIS A 226 17.37 12.59 4.22
N ALA A 227 18.12 12.76 5.32
CA ALA A 227 17.88 13.81 6.31
C ALA A 227 18.21 15.23 5.80
N TYR A 228 18.63 15.37 4.54
CA TYR A 228 19.07 16.61 3.90
C TYR A 228 18.27 16.97 2.64
N VAL A 229 17.10 16.34 2.41
CA VAL A 229 16.11 16.79 1.42
C VAL A 229 15.74 18.26 1.68
N ASP A 230 16.05 19.13 0.72
CA ASP A 230 15.76 20.58 0.81
C ASP A 230 14.48 20.95 0.07
N LYS A 231 14.23 20.29 -1.05
CA LYS A 231 13.20 20.70 -2.01
C LYS A 231 12.65 19.49 -2.75
N VAL A 232 11.33 19.42 -2.81
CA VAL A 232 10.58 18.44 -3.63
C VAL A 232 9.67 19.21 -4.58
N THR A 233 9.70 18.86 -5.86
CA THR A 233 8.91 19.52 -6.92
C THR A 233 8.43 18.50 -7.95
N SER A 234 7.35 18.80 -8.66
CA SER A 234 6.81 17.95 -9.74
C SER A 234 6.79 18.74 -11.05
N PRO A 235 7.69 18.45 -12.01
CA PRO A 235 7.72 19.15 -13.31
C PRO A 235 6.59 18.70 -14.25
N ALA A 236 6.12 17.46 -14.09
CA ALA A 236 5.02 16.85 -14.85
C ALA A 236 4.29 15.82 -13.97
N PHE A 237 3.11 15.37 -14.41
CA PHE A 237 2.36 14.33 -13.70
C PHE A 237 3.17 13.02 -13.62
N GLY A 238 3.16 12.36 -12.45
CA GLY A 238 3.97 11.17 -12.19
C GLY A 238 5.47 11.45 -12.01
N GLU A 239 5.95 12.67 -12.23
CA GLU A 239 7.36 13.03 -12.11
C GLU A 239 7.66 13.82 -10.83
N LEU A 240 8.75 13.48 -10.16
CA LEU A 240 9.34 14.25 -9.07
C LEU A 240 10.79 14.62 -9.37
N VAL A 241 11.18 15.83 -8.92
CA VAL A 241 12.56 16.27 -8.78
C VAL A 241 12.79 16.67 -7.33
N VAL A 242 13.77 16.02 -6.70
CA VAL A 242 14.19 16.20 -5.32
C VAL A 242 15.60 16.78 -5.31
N THR A 243 15.85 17.79 -4.49
CA THR A 243 17.19 18.33 -4.23
C THR A 243 17.59 18.01 -2.80
N ILE A 244 18.74 17.37 -2.62
CA ILE A 244 19.37 17.21 -1.30
C ILE A 244 20.51 18.23 -1.14
N LYS A 245 20.65 18.76 0.08
CA LYS A 245 21.73 19.66 0.47
C LYS A 245 22.95 18.88 0.95
N ASP A 246 24.11 19.47 0.74
CA ASP A 246 25.38 19.03 1.31
C ASP A 246 25.32 18.99 2.85
N GLY A 247 26.01 18.01 3.44
CA GLY A 247 26.03 17.76 4.89
C GLY A 247 27.06 16.68 5.29
N PRO A 248 27.09 16.25 6.56
CA PRO A 248 27.97 15.19 7.07
C PRO A 248 28.00 13.92 6.22
N TRP A 249 26.85 13.54 5.64
CA TRP A 249 26.73 12.43 4.69
C TRP A 249 27.74 12.48 3.53
N MET A 250 28.28 13.65 3.15
CA MET A 250 29.21 13.78 2.03
C MET A 250 30.53 13.03 2.22
N ASP A 251 30.99 12.87 3.46
CA ASP A 251 32.21 12.11 3.80
C ASP A 251 31.92 10.60 3.93
N GLY A 252 30.66 10.18 3.76
CA GLY A 252 30.20 8.80 3.84
C GLY A 252 30.60 7.94 2.63
N THR A 253 30.93 6.67 2.89
CA THR A 253 31.27 5.67 1.88
C THR A 253 30.06 4.85 1.49
N TYR A 254 29.30 5.30 0.48
CA TYR A 254 28.23 4.53 -0.14
C TYR A 254 28.76 3.76 -1.37
N ASP A 255 28.24 2.57 -1.62
CA ASP A 255 28.56 1.76 -2.81
C ASP A 255 27.95 2.35 -4.12
N THR A 256 27.04 3.32 -3.99
CA THR A 256 26.37 4.04 -5.09
C THR A 256 26.44 5.56 -4.84
N PRO A 257 26.23 6.41 -5.86
CA PRO A 257 26.09 7.85 -5.65
C PRO A 257 24.94 8.16 -4.68
N ALA A 258 25.08 9.19 -3.86
CA ALA A 258 24.10 9.50 -2.80
C ALA A 258 22.73 9.86 -3.39
N SER A 259 22.71 10.51 -4.57
CA SER A 259 21.46 10.73 -5.31
C SER A 259 20.75 9.42 -5.68
N GLY A 260 21.50 8.37 -6.01
CA GLY A 260 20.96 7.05 -6.37
C GLY A 260 20.49 6.23 -5.16
N PHE A 261 21.20 6.33 -4.03
CA PHE A 261 20.73 5.76 -2.76
C PHE A 261 19.42 6.43 -2.29
N VAL A 262 19.32 7.76 -2.37
CA VAL A 262 18.07 8.47 -2.03
C VAL A 262 16.96 8.14 -3.02
N ALA A 263 17.26 8.07 -4.33
CA ALA A 263 16.26 7.73 -5.34
C ALA A 263 15.64 6.34 -5.13
N SER A 264 16.46 5.32 -4.84
CA SER A 264 16.01 3.93 -4.68
C SER A 264 15.04 3.75 -3.53
N ASN A 265 15.32 4.33 -2.36
CA ASN A 265 14.46 4.23 -1.19
C ASN A 265 13.22 5.13 -1.34
N MET A 266 13.40 6.38 -1.76
CA MET A 266 12.32 7.38 -1.80
C MET A 266 11.21 7.01 -2.79
N ILE A 267 11.52 6.46 -3.97
CA ILE A 267 10.48 6.04 -4.93
C ILE A 267 9.63 4.88 -4.39
N ILE A 268 10.25 3.94 -3.66
CA ILE A 268 9.55 2.83 -2.99
C ILE A 268 8.65 3.39 -1.88
N LYS A 269 9.17 4.19 -0.94
CA LYS A 269 8.40 4.70 0.20
C LYS A 269 7.24 5.63 -0.16
N ILE A 270 7.29 6.27 -1.32
CA ILE A 270 6.14 7.00 -1.86
C ILE A 270 5.11 6.03 -2.44
N ASN A 271 5.55 5.06 -3.25
CA ASN A 271 4.66 4.15 -3.98
C ASN A 271 4.03 3.05 -3.10
N ASP A 272 4.66 2.69 -1.97
CA ASP A 272 4.09 1.85 -0.90
C ASP A 272 2.79 2.46 -0.30
N LYS A 273 2.61 3.78 -0.44
CA LYS A 273 1.51 4.58 0.15
C LYS A 273 0.56 5.17 -0.88
N ALA A 274 1.07 5.57 -2.05
CA ALA A 274 0.28 6.14 -3.14
C ALA A 274 -0.87 5.21 -3.57
N ALA A 275 -2.02 5.79 -3.93
CA ALA A 275 -3.11 5.02 -4.53
C ALA A 275 -2.83 4.73 -6.01
N VAL A 276 -3.63 3.82 -6.60
CA VAL A 276 -3.57 3.48 -8.02
C VAL A 276 -3.86 4.72 -8.87
N GLY A 277 -2.91 5.08 -9.74
CA GLY A 277 -2.99 6.28 -10.57
C GLY A 277 -2.37 7.53 -9.93
N GLU A 278 -1.83 7.44 -8.71
CA GLU A 278 -1.16 8.55 -8.00
C GLU A 278 0.33 8.29 -7.73
N GLN A 279 0.88 7.22 -8.29
CA GLN A 279 2.28 6.83 -8.11
C GLN A 279 3.26 7.83 -8.73
N VAL A 280 4.50 7.76 -8.25
CA VAL A 280 5.67 8.38 -8.88
C VAL A 280 6.22 7.38 -9.90
N GLU A 281 6.11 7.75 -11.17
CA GLU A 281 6.60 6.98 -12.32
C GLU A 281 8.06 7.32 -12.65
N LYS A 282 8.53 8.52 -12.26
CA LYS A 282 9.93 8.93 -12.43
C LYS A 282 10.39 9.85 -11.31
N LEU A 283 11.48 9.48 -10.64
CA LEU A 283 12.13 10.29 -9.61
C LEU A 283 13.53 10.71 -10.06
N THR A 284 13.79 12.01 -10.05
CA THR A 284 15.15 12.58 -10.18
C THR A 284 15.60 13.12 -8.83
N VAL A 285 16.79 12.71 -8.38
CA VAL A 285 17.46 13.28 -7.21
C VAL A 285 18.71 14.04 -7.66
N ILE A 286 18.89 15.24 -7.13
CA ILE A 286 19.98 16.18 -7.43
C ILE A 286 20.72 16.49 -6.12
N ALA A 287 22.03 16.29 -6.10
CA ALA A 287 22.94 16.53 -4.99
C ALA A 287 24.19 17.29 -5.46
N ARG A 288 24.93 17.93 -4.53
CA ARG A 288 26.18 18.66 -4.81
C ARG A 288 26.05 19.63 -6.01
N ASP A 289 25.04 20.49 -5.95
CA ASP A 289 24.64 21.44 -7.00
C ASP A 289 24.47 20.86 -8.43
N GLY A 290 24.33 19.53 -8.55
CA GLY A 290 24.13 18.81 -9.81
C GLY A 290 25.27 17.84 -10.18
N GLU A 291 26.41 17.87 -9.48
CA GLU A 291 27.53 16.95 -9.74
C GLU A 291 27.18 15.48 -9.47
N ASP A 292 26.27 15.22 -8.52
CA ASP A 292 25.68 13.90 -8.27
C ASP A 292 24.18 13.96 -8.57
N THR A 293 23.78 13.44 -9.74
CA THR A 293 22.38 13.43 -10.19
C THR A 293 22.00 12.04 -10.69
N THR A 294 20.93 11.46 -10.13
CA THR A 294 20.33 10.19 -10.59
C THR A 294 18.89 10.44 -11.00
N THR A 295 18.45 9.80 -12.09
CA THR A 295 17.04 9.70 -12.46
C THR A 295 16.67 8.24 -12.59
N SER A 296 15.63 7.83 -11.87
CA SER A 296 15.15 6.45 -11.80
C SER A 296 13.67 6.38 -12.19
N PRO A 297 13.30 5.61 -13.23
CA PRO A 297 11.91 5.26 -13.53
C PRO A 297 11.40 4.22 -12.52
N ARG A 298 10.08 4.10 -12.38
CA ARG A 298 9.43 3.17 -11.44
C ARG A 298 9.66 1.70 -11.80
N GLU A 299 9.74 1.37 -13.08
CA GLU A 299 9.86 0.00 -13.60
C GLU A 299 11.20 -0.68 -13.25
N GLU A 300 12.21 0.08 -12.84
CA GLU A 300 13.47 -0.43 -12.29
C GLU A 300 13.33 -0.97 -10.85
N TRP A 301 12.21 -0.68 -10.16
CA TRP A 301 11.97 -1.04 -8.75
C TRP A 301 10.79 -2.00 -8.53
N MET A 302 10.19 -2.50 -9.61
CA MET A 302 9.10 -3.50 -9.57
C MET A 302 9.57 -4.90 -10.04
N GLN A 303 10.85 -5.22 -9.79
CA GLN A 303 11.53 -6.46 -10.19
C GLN A 303 12.09 -7.20 -8.96
#